data_AF-A0A535X006-F1
#
_entry.id   AF-A0A535X006-F1
#
_cell.length_a   1.000
_cell.length_b   1.000
_cell.length_c   1.000
_cell.angle_alpha   90.00
_cell.angle_beta   90.00
_cell.angle_gamma   90.00
#
_symmetry.space_group_name_H-M   'P 1'
#
loop_
_entity.id
_entity.type
_entity.pdbx_description
1 polymer ?
#
loop_
_entity_poly.entity_id
_entity_poly.type
_entity_poly.pdbx_seq_one_letter_code
_entity_poly.pdbx_strand_id
1 'polypeptide(L)' 'MLIACPWCGARYVFFRPNPKGKMAERWVHSAGCRRWFNVVRDTVTHEISPTPAAKERR' A
#
# COMPACT_ATOMS: atom_id res chain seq x y z
N MET A 1 7.17 13.47 29.87
CA MET A 1 8.40 13.04 29.17
C MET A 1 8.00 12.01 28.14
N LEU A 2 7.68 12.46 26.92
CA LEU A 2 7.28 11.59 25.82
C LEU A 2 8.54 10.94 25.26
N ILE A 3 8.78 9.67 25.59
CA ILE A 3 9.78 8.87 24.90
C ILE A 3 9.26 8.66 23.47
N ALA A 4 9.76 9.45 22.52
CA ALA A 4 9.71 9.07 21.12
C ALA A 4 10.50 7.77 21.02
N CYS A 5 9.80 6.65 20.84
CA CYS A 5 10.40 5.33 20.65
C CYS A 5 11.40 5.45 19.48
N PRO A 6 12.72 5.28 19.71
CA PRO A 6 13.73 5.48 18.67
C PRO A 6 13.50 4.58 17.45
N TRP A 7 12.73 3.50 17.65
CA TRP A 7 12.35 2.55 16.62
C TRP A 7 11.20 3.00 15.71
N CYS A 8 10.50 4.10 15.98
CA CYS A 8 9.43 4.59 15.12
C CYS A 8 9.93 4.91 13.70
N GLY A 9 11.14 5.46 13.59
CA GLY A 9 11.78 5.71 12.29
C GLY A 9 12.07 4.42 11.51
N ALA A 10 12.64 3.41 12.20
CA ALA A 10 12.94 2.12 11.58
C ALA A 10 11.67 1.42 11.05
N ARG A 11 10.56 1.49 11.80
CA ARG A 11 9.28 0.92 11.37
C ARG A 11 8.73 1.60 10.12
N TYR A 12 8.82 2.93 10.03
CA TYR A 12 8.34 3.68 8.87
C TYR A 12 9.14 3.36 7.59
N VAL A 13 10.46 3.24 7.71
CA VAL A 13 11.33 3.01 6.55
C VAL A 13 11.29 1.55 6.08
N PHE A 14 11.36 0.59 7.01
CA PHE A 14 11.64 -0.80 6.66
C PHE A 14 10.43 -1.73 6.69
N PHE A 15 9.36 -1.41 7.43
CA PHE A 15 8.28 -2.35 7.65
C PHE A 15 7.05 -2.03 6.79
N ARG A 16 6.56 -3.04 6.07
CA ARG A 16 5.27 -3.04 5.37
C ARG A 16 4.55 -4.35 5.67
N PRO A 17 3.21 -4.36 5.78
CA PRO A 17 2.45 -5.59 5.93
C PRO A 17 2.56 -6.43 4.64
N ASN A 18 2.82 -7.74 4.79
CA ASN A 18 2.85 -8.71 3.70
C ASN A 18 1.86 -9.86 3.97
N PRO A 19 0.53 -9.60 3.93
CA PRO A 19 -0.46 -10.64 4.14
C PRO A 19 -0.54 -11.56 2.93
N LYS A 20 -0.64 -12.87 3.18
CA LYS A 20 -0.92 -13.88 2.16
C LYS A 20 -2.42 -13.84 1.82
N GLY A 21 -2.77 -13.75 0.54
CA GLY A 21 -4.14 -13.57 0.06
C GLY A 21 -4.42 -12.12 -0.37
N LYS A 22 -5.67 -11.67 -0.19
CA LYS A 22 -6.11 -10.32 -0.58
C LYS A 22 -5.33 -9.22 0.15
N MET A 23 -4.57 -8.43 -0.60
CA MET A 23 -3.81 -7.29 -0.09
C MET A 23 -4.10 -6.01 -0.87
N ALA A 24 -4.10 -4.87 -0.18
CA ALA A 24 -4.22 -3.57 -0.79
C ALA A 24 -2.83 -3.06 -1.21
N GLU A 25 -2.60 -2.99 -2.52
CA GLU A 25 -1.37 -2.53 -3.14
C GLU A 25 -1.53 -1.13 -3.72
N ARG A 26 -0.41 -0.43 -3.94
CA ARG A 26 -0.40 0.85 -4.62
C ARG A 26 0.43 0.75 -5.88
N TRP A 27 -0.18 1.05 -7.02
CA TRP A 27 0.40 0.91 -8.34
C TRP A 27 0.53 2.29 -8.99
N VAL A 28 1.54 2.44 -9.86
CA VAL A 28 1.75 3.65 -10.66
C VAL A 28 1.63 3.30 -12.13
N HIS A 29 0.84 4.08 -12.86
CA HIS A 29 0.72 3.92 -14.30
C HIS A 29 1.89 4.60 -15.03
N SER A 30 3.10 4.07 -14.84
CA SER A 30 4.36 4.70 -15.30
C SER A 30 4.42 4.95 -16.81
N ALA A 31 3.93 4.00 -17.61
CA ALA A 31 3.90 4.10 -19.07
C ALA A 31 2.74 4.95 -19.62
N GLY A 32 1.89 5.50 -18.75
CA GLY A 32 0.72 6.27 -19.14
C GLY A 32 0.55 7.52 -18.29
N CYS A 33 -0.53 7.58 -17.53
CA CYS A 33 -0.93 8.80 -16.84
C CYS A 33 -0.05 9.17 -15.63
N ARG A 34 0.92 8.34 -15.25
CA ARG A 34 1.83 8.52 -14.09
C ARG A 34 1.10 8.75 -12.75
N ARG A 35 -0.19 8.41 -12.69
CA ARG A 35 -0.99 8.52 -11.47
C ARG A 35 -0.81 7.27 -10.63
N TRP A 36 -0.84 7.50 -9.32
CA TRP A 36 -0.89 6.45 -8.33
C TRP A 36 -2.34 6.06 -8.07
N PHE A 37 -2.61 4.76 -7.96
CA PHE A 37 -3.90 4.24 -7.56
C PHE A 37 -3.72 3.03 -6.65
N ASN A 38 -4.73 2.74 -5.84
CA ASN A 38 -4.72 1.56 -4.98
C ASN A 38 -5.55 0.45 -5.63
N VAL A 39 -5.12 -0.79 -5.47
CA VAL A 39 -5.79 -1.99 -5.97
C VAL A 39 -5.81 -3.07 -4.88
N VAL A 40 -6.87 -3.86 -4.79
CA VAL A 40 -6.86 -5.07 -3.95
C VAL A 40 -6.59 -6.25 -4.86
N ARG A 41 -5.45 -6.89 -4.63
CA ARG A 41 -5.00 -8.07 -5.38
C ARG A 41 -4.79 -9.22 -4.42
N ASP A 42 -5.21 -10.42 -4.83
CA ASP A 42 -4.82 -11.63 -4.13
C ASP A 42 -3.37 -12.02 -4.50
N THR A 43 -2.48 -12.13 -3.50
CA THR A 43 -1.07 -12.47 -3.71
C THR A 43 -0.82 -13.89 -4.16
N VAL A 44 -1.82 -14.78 -4.03
CA VAL A 44 -1.74 -16.18 -4.42
C VAL A 44 -2.30 -16.36 -5.82
N THR A 45 -3.54 -15.93 -6.06
CA THR A 45 -4.24 -16.17 -7.33
C THR A 45 -4.04 -15.07 -8.36
N HIS A 46 -3.48 -13.92 -7.96
CA HIS A 46 -3.36 -12.72 -8.80
C HIS A 46 -4.70 -12.13 -9.26
N GLU A 47 -5.80 -12.55 -8.63
CA GLU A 47 -7.13 -12.00 -8.90
C GLU A 47 -7.21 -10.55 -8.40
N ILE A 48 -7.73 -9.66 -9.24
CA ILE A 48 -7.93 -8.25 -8.92
C ILE A 48 -9.40 -8.05 -8.55
N SER A 49 -9.64 -7.65 -7.30
CA SER A 49 -10.98 -7.30 -6.83
C SER A 49 -11.27 -5.81 -7.04
N PRO A 50 -12.52 -5.43 -7.38
CA PRO A 50 -12.92 -4.04 -7.45
C PRO A 50 -12.68 -3.38 -6.09
N THR A 51 -11.85 -2.35 -6.10
CA THR A 51 -11.48 -1.58 -4.90
C THR A 51 -12.42 -0.39 -4.78
N PRO A 52 -12.84 0.02 -3.56
CA PRO A 52 -13.44 1.34 -3.40
C PRO A 52 -12.43 2.38 -3.89
N ALA A 53 -12.91 3.32 -4.70
CA ALA A 53 -12.09 4.36 -5.32
C ALA A 53 -11.09 4.95 -4.31
N ALA A 54 -9.82 4.96 -4.69
CA ALA A 54 -8.78 5.60 -3.88
C ALA A 54 -9.18 7.05 -3.64
N LYS A 55 -9.44 7.43 -2.37
CA LYS A 55 -9.67 8.84 -2.03
C LYS A 55 -8.36 9.59 -2.21
N GLU A 56 -8.35 10.52 -3.17
CA GLU A 56 -7.34 11.58 -3.25
C GLU A 56 -7.40 12.37 -1.93
N ARG A 57 -6.47 12.11 -1.02
CA ARG A 57 -6.26 12.99 0.15
C ARG A 57 -5.32 14.10 -0.31
N ARG A 58 -5.89 15.29 -0.49
CA ARG A 58 -5.17 16.57 -0.65
C ARG A 58 -4.29 16.85 0.56
#